data_AF-A0A521VUW8-F1
#
_entry.id   AF-A0A521VUW8-F1
#
_cell.length_a   1.000
_cell.length_b   1.000
_cell.length_c   1.000
_cell.angle_alpha   90.00
_cell.angle_beta   90.00
_cell.angle_gamma   90.00
#
_symmetry.space_group_name_H-M   'P 1'
#
loop_
_entity.id
_entity.type
_entity.pdbx_description
1 polymer ?
#
loop_
_entity_poly.entity_id
_entity_poly.type
_entity_poly.pdbx_seq_one_letter_code
_entity_poly.pdbx_strand_id
1 'polypeptide(L)'
;MKETVLFHAARSLGGNQFRPTMAILKATCFFALLISFSSPTYGTEVPEELIARLNTQTYQNPSHAYQDFVANFVAQHNIAEYKEAFPGAKTESLKRVQYIVPGNKSAIPNLKSILESSGYFDLVEIVYSYEVASHSYGMDEMVTDCSNPDTYNDPGALATQHIENMELPCAWSLTHGCPDISVAVVDVFFADNHPDLQGKFIEIKGGCNQSHNVCGHGYASAGGIGAIVNNGVCVAGSGYNTSLRGYCDGTSCSTCSPFSDMWPAYQDGNRVINVSCSGISSSQVFIDMVNEMTNNGVNLVVSAYGTGHSAYANIPGVINVAQLDIN
;
A
#
# COMPACT_ATOMS: atom_id res chain seq x y z
N MET A 1 21.38 -11.93 17.56
CA MET A 1 21.21 -13.14 16.72
C MET A 1 20.16 -12.77 15.69
N LYS A 2 20.57 -12.66 14.42
CA LYS A 2 19.70 -12.28 13.30
C LYS A 2 19.15 -13.59 12.72
N GLU A 3 17.86 -13.86 12.92
CA GLU A 3 17.18 -14.92 12.18
C GLU A 3 16.59 -14.30 10.92
N THR A 4 17.27 -14.50 9.81
CA THR A 4 16.70 -14.31 8.47
C THR A 4 15.83 -15.53 8.20
N VAL A 5 14.51 -15.35 8.17
CA VAL A 5 13.59 -16.42 7.79
C VAL A 5 13.63 -16.55 6.27
N LEU A 6 14.50 -17.43 5.77
CA LEU A 6 14.40 -17.97 4.42
C LEU A 6 13.23 -18.97 4.40
N PHE A 7 12.13 -18.63 3.74
CA PHE A 7 11.13 -19.63 3.39
C PHE A 7 11.63 -20.39 2.16
N HIS A 8 12.35 -21.49 2.40
CA HIS A 8 12.48 -22.57 1.43
C HIS A 8 11.10 -23.21 1.23
N ALA A 9 10.63 -23.30 -0.01
CA ALA A 9 9.57 -24.22 -0.38
C ALA A 9 10.02 -25.65 0.01
N ALA A 10 9.34 -26.22 1.00
CA ALA A 10 9.73 -27.49 1.59
C ALA A 10 9.44 -28.65 0.63
N ARG A 11 10.51 -29.36 0.27
CA ARG A 11 10.54 -30.68 -0.34
C ARG A 11 9.56 -31.62 0.38
N SER A 12 8.64 -32.23 -0.37
CA SER A 12 7.78 -33.33 0.11
C SER A 12 8.63 -34.49 0.61
N LEU A 13 8.58 -34.76 1.92
CA LEU A 13 8.87 -36.08 2.46
C LEU A 13 7.54 -36.68 2.90
N GLY A 14 7.18 -37.77 2.25
CA GLY A 14 5.89 -38.44 2.39
C GLY A 14 5.56 -38.85 3.82
N GLY A 15 4.27 -38.78 4.14
CA GLY A 15 3.73 -39.28 5.39
C GLY A 15 2.31 -38.78 5.63
N ASN A 16 1.32 -39.65 5.38
CA ASN A 16 -0.08 -39.47 5.75
C ASN A 16 -0.21 -38.92 7.17
N GLN A 17 -0.72 -37.70 7.36
CA GLN A 17 -1.71 -37.32 8.38
C GLN A 17 -2.37 -35.97 8.03
N PHE A 18 -3.65 -36.02 7.71
CA PHE A 18 -4.54 -34.87 7.53
C PHE A 18 -4.60 -34.01 8.82
N ARG A 19 -4.40 -32.69 8.70
CA ARG A 19 -4.90 -31.69 9.66
C ARG A 19 -5.64 -30.57 8.92
N PRO A 20 -6.87 -30.16 9.31
CA PRO A 20 -7.73 -29.30 8.49
C PRO A 20 -7.44 -27.79 8.62
N THR A 21 -6.38 -27.37 9.31
CA THR A 21 -6.11 -25.96 9.59
C THR A 21 -5.17 -25.28 8.59
N MET A 22 -4.62 -26.02 7.63
CA MET A 22 -3.66 -25.48 6.64
C MET A 22 -4.32 -24.92 5.37
N ALA A 23 -5.62 -25.13 5.17
CA ALA A 23 -6.32 -24.68 3.96
C ALA A 23 -6.66 -23.18 3.99
N ILE A 24 -6.81 -22.57 5.18
CA ILE A 24 -7.17 -21.15 5.31
C ILE A 24 -5.94 -20.23 5.09
N LEU A 25 -4.72 -20.76 5.24
CA LEU A 25 -3.48 -19.99 5.00
C LEU A 25 -2.99 -20.04 3.54
N LYS A 26 -3.56 -20.89 2.69
CA LYS A 26 -3.13 -21.06 1.29
C LYS A 26 -3.75 -20.05 0.31
N ALA A 27 -4.69 -19.23 0.76
CA ALA A 27 -5.40 -18.25 -0.08
C ALA A 27 -4.86 -16.81 0.05
N THR A 28 -3.84 -16.57 0.88
CA THR A 28 -3.18 -15.26 0.97
C THR A 28 -2.01 -15.24 -0.03
N CYS A 29 -2.34 -15.19 -1.33
CA CYS A 29 -1.34 -15.09 -2.39
C CYS A 29 -0.52 -13.80 -2.22
N PHE A 30 0.79 -13.95 -2.37
CA PHE A 30 1.78 -12.88 -2.31
C PHE A 30 1.63 -11.96 -3.51
N PHE A 31 1.55 -10.65 -3.28
CA PHE A 31 1.46 -9.65 -4.33
C PHE A 31 2.45 -8.52 -4.04
N ALA A 32 3.53 -8.45 -4.81
CA ALA A 32 4.16 -7.20 -5.19
C ALA A 32 5.05 -7.47 -6.40
N LEU A 33 4.73 -6.86 -7.54
CA LEU A 33 5.64 -6.76 -8.67
C LEU A 33 6.62 -5.63 -8.34
N LEU A 34 7.93 -5.89 -8.29
CA LEU A 34 8.93 -4.88 -7.91
C LEU A 34 10.18 -4.87 -8.77
N ILE A 35 10.78 -3.69 -8.74
CA ILE A 35 11.81 -3.16 -9.62
C ILE A 35 12.87 -2.50 -8.71
N SER A 36 14.15 -2.79 -8.92
CA SER A 36 15.26 -2.17 -8.20
C SER A 36 16.30 -1.55 -9.14
N PHE A 37 16.92 -0.46 -8.65
CA PHE A 37 18.10 0.18 -9.23
C PHE A 37 19.32 -0.10 -8.35
N SER A 38 20.47 -0.34 -8.98
CA SER A 38 21.77 -0.41 -8.32
C SER A 38 22.34 0.99 -8.07
N SER A 39 21.90 1.69 -7.02
CA SER A 39 22.68 2.66 -6.24
C SER A 39 21.81 3.34 -5.16
N PRO A 40 22.35 3.64 -3.95
CA PRO A 40 21.60 4.28 -2.89
C PRO A 40 21.58 5.80 -3.12
N THR A 41 20.89 6.26 -4.15
CA THR A 41 20.33 7.61 -4.09
C THR A 41 18.96 7.47 -3.45
N TYR A 42 18.88 7.75 -2.15
CA TYR A 42 17.59 8.05 -1.53
C TYR A 42 16.94 9.12 -2.40
N GLY A 43 15.76 8.83 -2.96
CA GLY A 43 14.95 9.84 -3.63
C GLY A 43 14.76 11.03 -2.70
N THR A 44 14.72 12.24 -3.24
CA THR A 44 14.56 13.43 -2.42
C THR A 44 13.22 13.37 -1.69
N GLU A 45 13.23 13.36 -0.36
CA GLU A 45 12.00 13.48 0.45
C GLU A 45 11.31 14.80 0.11
N VAL A 46 10.10 14.74 -0.44
CA VAL A 46 9.31 15.93 -0.76
C VAL A 46 8.24 16.10 0.32
N PRO A 47 8.24 17.22 1.09
CA PRO A 47 7.16 17.51 2.02
C PRO A 47 5.82 17.65 1.28
N GLU A 48 4.83 16.85 1.68
CA GLU A 48 3.49 16.87 1.07
C GLU A 48 2.46 17.48 2.01
N GLU A 49 2.41 16.99 3.25
CA GLU A 49 1.43 17.42 4.26
C GLU A 49 2.02 17.50 5.68
N LEU A 50 1.15 17.87 6.63
CA LEU A 50 1.42 17.86 8.05
C LEU A 50 0.40 16.97 8.77
N ILE A 51 0.88 16.28 9.80
CA ILE A 51 0.04 15.74 10.85
C ILE A 51 0.38 16.40 12.18
N ALA A 52 -0.63 16.72 12.96
CA ALA A 52 -0.47 17.38 14.24
C ALA A 52 -1.37 16.73 15.29
N ARG A 53 -0.77 16.16 16.34
CA ARG A 53 -1.51 15.52 17.43
C ARG A 53 -1.81 16.55 18.51
N LEU A 54 -3.10 16.80 18.74
CA LEU A 54 -3.55 17.66 19.83
C LEU A 54 -3.10 17.08 21.16
N ASN A 55 -2.63 17.93 22.08
CA ASN A 55 -2.39 17.49 23.44
C ASN A 55 -3.71 17.03 24.12
N THR A 56 -3.62 16.22 25.17
CA THR A 56 -4.79 15.59 25.80
C THR A 56 -5.80 16.62 26.30
N GLN A 57 -5.34 17.73 26.86
CA GLN A 57 -6.19 18.80 27.38
C GLN A 57 -6.98 19.47 26.25
N THR A 58 -6.32 19.86 25.17
CA THR A 58 -6.95 20.48 24.00
C THR A 58 -7.97 19.55 23.37
N TYR A 59 -7.65 18.26 23.25
CA TYR A 59 -8.57 17.27 22.68
C TYR A 59 -9.82 17.06 23.54
N GLN A 60 -9.66 16.91 24.86
CA GLN A 60 -10.79 16.65 25.76
C GLN A 60 -11.67 17.89 25.98
N ASN A 61 -11.10 19.09 25.93
CA ASN A 61 -11.81 20.34 26.16
C ASN A 61 -11.29 21.44 25.20
N PRO A 62 -11.74 21.44 23.94
CA PRO A 62 -11.30 22.42 22.95
C PRO A 62 -11.82 23.81 23.34
N SER A 63 -10.91 24.66 23.81
CA SER A 63 -11.23 26.02 24.24
C SER A 63 -11.61 26.91 23.05
N HIS A 64 -12.31 28.01 23.30
CA HIS A 64 -12.61 29.00 22.27
C HIS A 64 -11.32 29.60 21.66
N ALA A 65 -10.27 29.79 22.46
CA ALA A 65 -8.97 30.25 22.00
C ALA A 65 -8.29 29.26 21.02
N TYR A 66 -8.48 27.95 21.22
CA TYR A 66 -8.03 26.94 20.26
C TYR A 66 -8.84 27.00 18.97
N GLN A 67 -10.17 27.15 19.06
CA GLN A 67 -11.03 27.29 17.88
C GLN A 67 -10.66 28.53 17.06
N ASP A 68 -10.44 29.67 17.71
CA ASP A 68 -9.99 30.91 17.09
C ASP A 68 -8.59 30.75 16.46
N PHE A 69 -7.68 30.04 17.14
CA PHE A 69 -6.38 29.71 16.59
C PHE A 69 -6.49 28.91 15.29
N VAL A 70 -7.29 27.83 15.26
CA VAL A 70 -7.47 27.01 14.06
C VAL A 70 -8.09 27.81 12.93
N ALA A 71 -9.15 28.59 13.22
CA ALA A 71 -9.80 29.43 12.23
C ALA A 71 -8.83 30.45 11.60
N ASN A 72 -8.01 31.10 12.42
CA ASN A 72 -6.98 32.03 11.96
C ASN A 72 -5.87 31.31 11.19
N PHE A 73 -5.40 30.17 11.68
CA PHE A 73 -4.36 29.37 11.03
C PHE A 73 -4.79 28.95 9.62
N VAL A 74 -6.02 28.44 9.47
CA VAL A 74 -6.58 28.04 8.18
C VAL A 74 -6.69 29.23 7.23
N ALA A 75 -7.26 30.35 7.70
CA ALA A 75 -7.50 31.52 6.88
C ALA A 75 -6.21 32.24 6.46
N GLN A 76 -5.25 32.40 7.38
CA GLN A 76 -4.03 33.19 7.14
C GLN A 76 -2.97 32.44 6.33
N HIS A 77 -2.98 31.11 6.38
CA HIS A 77 -1.93 30.31 5.74
C HIS A 77 -2.40 29.47 4.55
N ASN A 78 -3.61 29.74 4.05
CA ASN A 78 -4.17 29.06 2.88
C ASN A 78 -4.17 27.53 3.06
N ILE A 79 -4.70 27.06 4.18
CA ILE A 79 -4.82 25.62 4.44
C ILE A 79 -5.99 25.08 3.63
N ALA A 80 -5.71 24.11 2.75
CA ALA A 80 -6.72 23.49 1.90
C ALA A 80 -7.61 22.53 2.69
N GLU A 81 -7.02 21.74 3.60
CA GLU A 81 -7.75 20.83 4.48
C GLU A 81 -7.20 20.87 5.90
N TYR A 82 -8.11 20.85 6.88
CA TYR A 82 -7.81 20.63 8.28
C TYR A 82 -8.89 19.69 8.82
N LYS A 83 -8.55 18.43 9.08
CA LYS A 83 -9.53 17.39 9.47
C LYS A 83 -8.91 16.37 10.42
N GLU A 84 -9.73 15.55 11.06
CA GLU A 84 -9.24 14.37 11.78
C GLU A 84 -8.53 13.42 10.80
N ALA A 85 -7.31 13.00 11.14
CA ALA A 85 -6.51 12.10 10.30
C ALA A 85 -7.04 10.66 10.32
N PHE A 86 -7.55 10.22 11.48
CA PHE A 86 -7.98 8.85 11.71
C PHE A 86 -9.39 8.77 12.31
N PRO A 87 -10.42 9.19 11.56
CA PRO A 87 -11.80 9.12 12.04
C PRO A 87 -12.12 7.73 12.59
N GLY A 88 -12.70 7.65 13.78
CA GLY A 88 -13.13 6.38 14.37
C GLY A 88 -12.00 5.48 14.89
N ALA A 89 -10.75 5.97 14.98
CA ALA A 89 -9.66 5.23 15.58
C ALA A 89 -9.96 4.82 17.03
N LYS A 90 -9.49 3.63 17.40
CA LYS A 90 -9.59 3.09 18.77
C LYS A 90 -8.37 3.45 19.60
N THR A 91 -7.20 3.59 18.98
CA THR A 91 -5.94 3.94 19.63
C THR A 91 -5.97 5.40 20.08
N GLU A 92 -5.71 5.64 21.37
CA GLU A 92 -5.79 6.98 21.99
C GLU A 92 -4.87 8.03 21.36
N SER A 93 -3.72 7.61 20.82
CA SER A 93 -2.81 8.53 20.12
C SER A 93 -3.41 8.99 18.79
N LEU A 94 -4.06 8.10 18.04
CA LEU A 94 -4.60 8.37 16.70
C LEU A 94 -5.84 9.27 16.74
N LYS A 95 -6.71 9.11 17.74
CA LYS A 95 -7.95 9.91 17.93
C LYS A 95 -7.72 11.43 17.96
N ARG A 96 -6.49 11.86 18.24
CA ARG A 96 -6.14 13.26 18.45
C ARG A 96 -5.38 13.88 17.27
N VAL A 97 -5.09 13.08 16.23
CA VAL A 97 -4.27 13.52 15.10
C VAL A 97 -5.11 14.29 14.10
N GLN A 98 -4.66 15.48 13.77
CA GLN A 98 -5.20 16.31 12.70
C GLN A 98 -4.34 16.14 11.46
N TYR A 99 -4.97 15.96 10.31
CA TYR A 99 -4.37 15.96 8.99
C TYR A 99 -4.55 17.34 8.36
N ILE A 100 -3.45 17.92 7.87
CA ILE A 100 -3.37 19.31 7.45
C ILE A 100 -2.72 19.36 6.06
N VAL A 101 -3.51 19.74 5.06
CA VAL A 101 -3.05 19.91 3.67
C VAL A 101 -2.84 21.40 3.40
N PRO A 102 -1.61 21.88 3.18
CA PRO A 102 -1.36 23.27 2.85
C PRO A 102 -1.67 23.53 1.37
N GLY A 103 -2.25 24.70 1.05
CA GLY A 103 -2.38 25.16 -0.33
C GLY A 103 -1.03 25.55 -0.97
N ASN A 104 0.03 25.68 -0.18
CA ASN A 104 1.40 25.87 -0.64
C ASN A 104 2.38 24.98 0.16
N LYS A 105 2.87 23.90 -0.47
CA LYS A 105 3.78 22.93 0.15
C LYS A 105 5.11 23.54 0.61
N SER A 106 5.59 24.60 -0.03
CA SER A 106 6.81 25.31 0.43
C SER A 106 6.66 25.99 1.79
N ALA A 107 5.43 26.19 2.28
CA ALA A 107 5.17 26.77 3.60
C ALA A 107 5.25 25.75 4.75
N ILE A 108 5.31 24.44 4.46
CA ILE A 108 5.27 23.34 5.45
C ILE A 108 6.24 23.54 6.62
N PRO A 109 7.53 23.89 6.41
CA PRO A 109 8.44 24.08 7.55
C PRO A 109 8.01 25.21 8.50
N ASN A 110 7.47 26.30 7.95
CA ASN A 110 6.98 27.42 8.76
C ASN A 110 5.67 27.06 9.48
N LEU A 111 4.74 26.40 8.78
CA LEU A 111 3.48 25.93 9.34
C LEU A 111 3.72 24.99 10.53
N LYS A 112 4.68 24.07 10.40
CA LYS A 112 5.11 23.19 11.49
C LYS A 112 5.53 24.00 12.73
N SER A 113 6.39 25.00 12.56
CA SER A 113 6.86 25.85 13.66
C SER A 113 5.71 26.60 14.36
N ILE A 114 4.72 27.08 13.60
CA ILE A 114 3.51 27.74 14.16
C ILE A 114 2.69 26.76 15.00
N LEU A 115 2.46 25.55 14.50
CA LEU A 115 1.73 24.52 15.24
C LEU A 115 2.46 24.12 16.52
N GLU A 116 3.78 23.89 16.46
CA GLU A 116 4.60 23.52 17.61
C GLU A 116 4.65 24.61 18.69
N SER A 117 4.72 25.88 18.29
CA SER A 117 4.75 27.02 19.22
C SER A 117 3.40 27.40 19.80
N SER A 118 2.29 26.87 19.27
CA SER A 118 0.93 27.20 19.73
C SER A 118 0.60 26.68 21.13
N GLY A 119 1.30 25.64 21.59
CA GLY A 119 1.00 24.94 22.85
C GLY A 119 -0.21 23.99 22.79
N TYR A 120 -0.93 23.91 21.67
CA TYR A 120 -2.11 23.05 21.52
C TYR A 120 -1.79 21.61 21.08
N PHE A 121 -0.61 21.39 20.51
CA PHE A 121 -0.18 20.11 19.96
C PHE A 121 0.99 19.55 20.76
N ASP A 122 0.99 18.24 20.99
CA ASP A 122 2.10 17.52 21.64
C ASP A 122 3.02 16.83 20.63
N LEU A 123 2.65 16.84 19.34
CA LEU A 123 3.42 16.31 18.21
C LEU A 123 3.02 17.03 16.93
N VAL A 124 3.99 17.40 16.10
CA VAL A 124 3.77 17.87 14.72
C VAL A 124 4.82 17.25 13.82
N GLU A 125 4.39 16.56 12.77
CA GLU A 125 5.25 15.84 11.84
C GLU A 125 4.91 16.20 10.40
N ILE A 126 5.90 16.12 9.53
CA ILE A 126 5.75 16.28 8.08
C ILE A 126 5.51 14.90 7.49
N VAL A 127 4.51 14.79 6.62
CA VAL A 127 4.30 13.62 5.76
C VAL A 127 5.02 13.88 4.44
N TYR A 128 5.83 12.91 4.01
CA TYR A 128 6.66 13.01 2.82
C TYR A 128 6.15 12.09 1.71
N SER A 129 6.39 12.44 0.45
CA SER A 129 6.34 11.49 -0.67
C SER A 129 7.72 10.95 -0.99
N TYR A 130 7.71 9.78 -1.61
CA TYR A 130 8.90 9.02 -1.97
C TYR A 130 8.85 8.55 -3.43
N GLU A 131 10.02 8.22 -3.97
CA GLU A 131 10.16 7.83 -5.38
C GLU A 131 9.59 6.43 -5.68
N VAL A 132 8.95 6.28 -6.84
CA VAL A 132 8.54 4.97 -7.41
C VAL A 132 9.47 4.59 -8.57
N ALA A 133 10.05 3.38 -8.52
CA ALA A 133 10.99 2.88 -9.53
C ALA A 133 10.25 2.09 -10.63
N SER A 134 10.63 2.24 -11.91
CA SER A 134 10.13 1.42 -13.04
C SER A 134 11.25 0.85 -13.94
N HIS A 135 11.15 -0.44 -14.29
CA HIS A 135 12.04 -1.22 -15.17
C HIS A 135 11.47 -2.64 -15.46
N SER A 136 11.86 -3.26 -16.58
CA SER A 136 11.35 -4.57 -17.05
C SER A 136 12.48 -5.45 -17.60
N TYR A 137 12.61 -6.70 -17.14
CA TYR A 137 13.50 -7.73 -17.71
C TYR A 137 12.98 -9.16 -17.44
N GLY A 138 13.35 -10.13 -18.30
CA GLY A 138 12.93 -11.54 -18.24
C GLY A 138 14.07 -12.50 -17.91
N MET A 139 13.74 -13.70 -17.40
CA MET A 139 14.67 -14.78 -17.00
C MET A 139 14.00 -16.17 -16.94
N ASP A 140 14.81 -17.21 -16.58
CA ASP A 140 14.90 -18.61 -17.04
C ASP A 140 14.25 -19.73 -16.16
N GLU A 141 13.88 -20.84 -16.82
CA GLU A 141 12.74 -21.76 -16.53
C GLU A 141 12.81 -22.56 -15.20
N MET A 142 11.71 -22.58 -14.44
CA MET A 142 11.45 -23.53 -13.34
C MET A 142 10.17 -24.35 -13.59
N VAL A 143 10.16 -25.59 -13.10
CA VAL A 143 9.17 -26.63 -13.42
C VAL A 143 7.99 -26.63 -12.43
N THR A 144 6.77 -26.55 -12.94
CA THR A 144 5.50 -26.71 -12.23
C THR A 144 5.20 -28.19 -11.91
N ASP A 145 4.95 -28.53 -10.64
CA ASP A 145 4.62 -29.90 -10.17
C ASP A 145 3.19 -30.01 -9.61
N CYS A 146 2.18 -29.84 -10.47
CA CYS A 146 0.80 -30.20 -10.14
C CYS A 146 0.11 -30.95 -11.28
N SER A 147 -0.89 -31.77 -10.93
CA SER A 147 -1.47 -32.76 -11.84
C SER A 147 -2.42 -32.18 -12.89
N ASN A 148 -2.94 -30.97 -12.67
CA ASN A 148 -3.89 -30.31 -13.57
C ASN A 148 -3.82 -28.78 -13.39
N PRO A 149 -2.74 -28.12 -13.83
CA PRO A 149 -2.62 -26.67 -13.79
C PRO A 149 -3.68 -26.01 -14.69
N ASP A 150 -4.20 -24.86 -14.26
CA ASP A 150 -5.04 -24.02 -15.13
C ASP A 150 -4.21 -23.35 -16.23
N THR A 151 -4.81 -23.14 -17.38
CA THR A 151 -4.15 -22.45 -18.50
C THR A 151 -4.34 -20.94 -18.44
N TYR A 152 -3.42 -20.21 -19.05
CA TYR A 152 -3.50 -18.77 -19.31
C TYR A 152 -3.01 -18.48 -20.74
N ASN A 153 -3.49 -17.41 -21.37
CA ASN A 153 -3.15 -17.08 -22.77
C ASN A 153 -2.66 -15.63 -22.95
N ASP A 154 -2.44 -14.94 -21.84
CA ASP A 154 -2.21 -13.50 -21.78
C ASP A 154 -0.76 -13.19 -22.19
N PRO A 155 -0.51 -12.34 -23.21
CA PRO A 155 0.80 -12.25 -23.87
C PRO A 155 1.98 -11.89 -22.96
N GLY A 156 1.79 -10.98 -22.00
CA GLY A 156 2.81 -10.55 -21.04
C GLY A 156 3.10 -11.60 -19.97
N ALA A 157 2.08 -12.38 -19.58
CA ALA A 157 2.24 -13.54 -18.71
C ALA A 157 2.99 -14.67 -19.43
N LEU A 158 2.76 -14.88 -20.73
CA LEU A 158 3.51 -15.85 -21.53
C LEU A 158 4.95 -15.39 -21.84
N ALA A 159 5.20 -14.08 -21.84
CA ALA A 159 6.51 -13.50 -22.14
C ALA A 159 7.50 -13.53 -20.96
N THR A 160 7.05 -13.94 -19.77
CA THR A 160 7.85 -13.92 -18.54
C THR A 160 7.51 -15.14 -17.68
N GLN A 161 8.36 -15.48 -16.71
CA GLN A 161 8.21 -16.72 -15.95
C GLN A 161 7.66 -16.54 -14.54
N HIS A 162 7.29 -15.32 -14.16
CA HIS A 162 6.79 -15.02 -12.82
C HIS A 162 5.54 -15.85 -12.48
N ILE A 163 4.69 -16.17 -13.47
CA ILE A 163 3.51 -17.02 -13.31
C ILE A 163 3.88 -18.43 -12.85
N GLU A 164 4.85 -19.05 -13.52
CA GLU A 164 5.34 -20.40 -13.19
C GLU A 164 6.18 -20.41 -11.91
N ASN A 165 7.03 -19.39 -11.70
CA ASN A 165 7.87 -19.27 -10.50
C ASN A 165 7.07 -19.11 -9.20
N MET A 166 5.85 -18.56 -9.32
CA MET A 166 4.89 -18.47 -8.21
C MET A 166 3.92 -19.66 -8.17
N GLU A 167 4.07 -20.64 -9.07
CA GLU A 167 3.18 -21.80 -9.25
C GLU A 167 1.69 -21.40 -9.38
N LEU A 168 1.41 -20.24 -10.00
CA LEU A 168 0.04 -19.73 -10.10
C LEU A 168 -0.92 -20.66 -10.86
N PRO A 169 -0.54 -21.32 -11.97
CA PRO A 169 -1.41 -22.30 -12.63
C PRO A 169 -1.89 -23.40 -11.69
N CYS A 170 -1.01 -23.85 -10.78
CA CYS A 170 -1.34 -24.82 -9.76
C CYS A 170 -2.21 -24.23 -8.65
N ALA A 171 -1.93 -23.00 -8.21
CA ALA A 171 -2.78 -22.30 -7.25
C ALA A 171 -4.21 -22.08 -7.80
N TRP A 172 -4.34 -21.71 -9.07
CA TRP A 172 -5.62 -21.49 -9.74
C TRP A 172 -6.45 -22.77 -9.85
N SER A 173 -5.80 -23.92 -10.05
CA SER A 173 -6.48 -25.23 -10.01
C SER A 173 -7.16 -25.54 -8.67
N LEU A 174 -6.74 -24.86 -7.59
CA LEU A 174 -7.34 -24.98 -6.25
C LEU A 174 -8.41 -23.91 -5.99
N THR A 175 -8.15 -22.67 -6.42
CA THR A 175 -9.07 -21.54 -6.26
C THR A 175 -8.74 -20.41 -7.22
N HIS A 176 -9.77 -19.74 -7.72
CA HIS A 176 -9.64 -18.49 -8.47
C HIS A 176 -9.78 -17.26 -7.57
N GLY A 177 -9.59 -17.40 -6.25
CA GLY A 177 -9.87 -16.32 -5.31
C GLY A 177 -11.37 -16.07 -5.12
N CYS A 178 -11.70 -14.98 -4.44
CA CYS A 178 -13.08 -14.63 -4.09
C CYS A 178 -13.32 -13.14 -4.34
N PRO A 179 -14.31 -12.75 -5.15
CA PRO A 179 -14.61 -11.34 -5.40
C PRO A 179 -15.05 -10.59 -4.13
N ASP A 180 -15.59 -11.29 -3.13
CA ASP A 180 -15.99 -10.68 -1.85
C ASP A 180 -14.78 -10.32 -0.96
N ILE A 181 -13.58 -10.78 -1.30
CA ILE A 181 -12.33 -10.43 -0.61
C ILE A 181 -11.54 -9.49 -1.53
N SER A 182 -11.83 -8.20 -1.43
CA SER A 182 -11.12 -7.20 -2.24
C SER A 182 -9.71 -6.91 -1.73
N VAL A 183 -8.81 -6.60 -2.66
CA VAL A 183 -7.49 -6.03 -2.36
C VAL A 183 -7.53 -4.53 -2.62
N ALA A 184 -7.18 -3.74 -1.61
CA ALA A 184 -6.94 -2.31 -1.80
C ALA A 184 -5.56 -2.12 -2.43
N VAL A 185 -5.49 -1.31 -3.49
CA VAL A 185 -4.24 -0.92 -4.15
C VAL A 185 -4.11 0.59 -3.97
N VAL A 186 -3.15 1.01 -3.15
CA VAL A 186 -2.82 2.43 -2.94
C VAL A 186 -1.63 2.77 -3.82
N ASP A 187 -1.86 3.56 -4.85
CA ASP A 187 -0.88 3.83 -5.92
C ASP A 187 -1.19 5.17 -6.61
N VAL A 188 -0.43 5.54 -7.64
CA VAL A 188 -0.44 6.88 -8.24
C VAL A 188 -1.76 7.20 -8.95
N PHE A 189 -2.30 6.26 -9.72
CA PHE A 189 -3.47 6.49 -10.56
C PHE A 189 -4.16 5.19 -10.98
N PHE A 190 -5.49 5.25 -11.09
CA PHE A 190 -6.33 4.21 -11.68
C PHE A 190 -7.48 4.84 -12.47
N ALA A 191 -7.95 4.13 -13.49
CA ALA A 191 -9.26 4.34 -14.09
C ALA A 191 -9.85 2.99 -14.52
N ASP A 192 -11.18 2.90 -14.54
CA ASP A 192 -11.90 1.65 -14.83
C ASP A 192 -12.07 1.39 -16.35
N ASN A 193 -11.20 1.96 -17.18
CA ASN A 193 -11.25 1.83 -18.64
C ASN A 193 -10.08 1.01 -19.23
N HIS A 194 -9.23 0.43 -18.39
CA HIS A 194 -8.17 -0.46 -18.86
C HIS A 194 -8.79 -1.78 -19.35
N PRO A 195 -8.54 -2.22 -20.60
CA PRO A 195 -9.18 -3.42 -21.17
C PRO A 195 -8.94 -4.69 -20.36
N ASP A 196 -7.77 -4.79 -19.72
CA ASP A 196 -7.37 -5.95 -18.92
C ASP A 196 -7.88 -5.94 -17.47
N LEU A 197 -8.52 -4.85 -17.04
CA LEU A 197 -9.03 -4.68 -15.67
C LEU A 197 -10.54 -4.38 -15.65
N GLN A 198 -11.23 -4.57 -16.77
CA GLN A 198 -12.67 -4.30 -16.87
C GLN A 198 -13.47 -5.06 -15.81
N GLY A 199 -14.21 -4.33 -14.97
CA GLY A 199 -15.03 -4.90 -13.91
C GLY A 199 -14.25 -5.51 -12.75
N LYS A 200 -12.92 -5.26 -12.66
CA LYS A 200 -12.10 -5.70 -11.53
C LYS A 200 -12.15 -4.72 -10.37
N PHE A 201 -12.25 -3.42 -10.66
CA PHE A 201 -12.44 -2.42 -9.63
C PHE A 201 -13.90 -2.40 -9.18
N ILE A 202 -14.14 -2.67 -7.90
CA ILE A 202 -15.45 -2.41 -7.28
C ILE A 202 -15.58 -0.93 -6.93
N GLU A 203 -14.46 -0.24 -6.75
CA GLU A 203 -14.41 1.19 -6.46
C GLU A 203 -13.02 1.76 -6.77
N ILE A 204 -12.98 3.03 -7.19
CA ILE A 204 -11.76 3.83 -7.30
C ILE A 204 -12.01 5.13 -6.53
N LYS A 205 -11.13 5.45 -5.58
CA LYS A 205 -11.19 6.62 -4.71
C LYS A 205 -9.92 7.46 -4.81
N GLY A 206 -9.97 8.63 -4.18
CA GLY A 206 -8.85 9.56 -4.10
C GLY A 206 -8.85 10.60 -5.22
N GLY A 207 -7.81 11.43 -5.23
CA GLY A 207 -7.64 12.53 -6.18
C GLY A 207 -7.06 12.07 -7.51
N CYS A 208 -7.63 11.04 -8.14
CA CYS A 208 -7.16 10.43 -9.39
C CYS A 208 -7.02 11.46 -10.52
N ASN A 209 -5.91 12.19 -10.55
CA ASN A 209 -5.68 13.26 -11.49
C ASN A 209 -5.43 12.66 -12.88
N GLN A 210 -6.27 13.03 -13.85
CA GLN A 210 -6.19 12.50 -15.21
C GLN A 210 -4.82 12.73 -15.87
N SER A 211 -4.04 13.74 -15.44
CA SER A 211 -2.66 13.93 -15.91
C SER A 211 -1.74 12.75 -15.55
N HIS A 212 -2.10 11.94 -14.56
CA HIS A 212 -1.35 10.76 -14.12
C HIS A 212 -1.78 9.46 -14.81
N ASN A 213 -2.74 9.49 -15.75
CA ASN A 213 -3.12 8.30 -16.51
C ASN A 213 -1.95 7.71 -17.34
N VAL A 214 -0.93 8.52 -17.64
CA VAL A 214 0.28 8.08 -18.34
C VAL A 214 1.27 7.32 -17.46
N CYS A 215 1.10 7.34 -16.12
CA CYS A 215 2.11 6.83 -15.20
C CYS A 215 2.21 5.30 -15.19
N GLY A 216 1.11 4.58 -15.51
CA GLY A 216 1.11 3.12 -15.66
C GLY A 216 1.34 2.30 -14.38
N HIS A 217 1.99 2.85 -13.35
CA HIS A 217 2.43 2.13 -12.16
C HIS A 217 1.26 1.49 -11.39
N GLY A 218 0.20 2.24 -11.12
CA GLY A 218 -1.02 1.70 -10.50
C GLY A 218 -1.65 0.58 -11.32
N TYR A 219 -1.73 0.72 -12.64
CA TYR A 219 -2.22 -0.36 -13.52
C TYR A 219 -1.34 -1.60 -13.50
N ALA A 220 -0.02 -1.44 -13.41
CA ALA A 220 0.89 -2.58 -13.29
C ALA A 220 0.70 -3.32 -11.95
N SER A 221 0.60 -2.57 -10.84
CA SER A 221 0.27 -3.10 -9.51
C SER A 221 -1.08 -3.84 -9.52
N ALA A 222 -2.14 -3.18 -10.01
CA ALA A 222 -3.48 -3.76 -10.12
C ALA A 222 -3.53 -4.96 -11.08
N GLY A 223 -2.81 -4.90 -12.19
CA GLY A 223 -2.73 -5.97 -13.19
C GLY A 223 -2.11 -7.24 -12.62
N GLY A 224 -0.98 -7.12 -11.93
CA GLY A 224 -0.36 -8.25 -11.23
C GLY A 224 -1.30 -8.87 -10.18
N ILE A 225 -2.17 -8.06 -9.57
CA ILE A 225 -3.14 -8.54 -8.58
C ILE A 225 -4.34 -9.23 -9.23
N GLY A 226 -5.01 -8.56 -10.17
CA GLY A 226 -6.37 -8.92 -10.56
C GLY A 226 -6.67 -8.73 -12.04
N ALA A 227 -5.68 -8.65 -12.94
CA ALA A 227 -5.96 -8.69 -14.38
C ALA A 227 -6.80 -9.92 -14.78
N ILE A 228 -7.59 -9.76 -15.84
CA ILE A 228 -8.48 -10.82 -16.33
C ILE A 228 -7.64 -11.92 -16.99
N VAL A 229 -7.52 -13.07 -16.35
CA VAL A 229 -6.84 -14.23 -16.91
C VAL A 229 -7.62 -14.80 -18.11
N ASN A 230 -6.91 -15.22 -19.16
CA ASN A 230 -7.43 -15.80 -20.40
C ASN A 230 -8.21 -14.84 -21.32
N ASN A 231 -7.97 -13.53 -21.26
CA ASN A 231 -8.60 -12.58 -22.20
C ASN A 231 -7.70 -12.24 -23.41
N GLY A 232 -6.44 -12.71 -23.41
CA GLY A 232 -5.47 -12.45 -24.47
C GLY A 232 -4.89 -11.03 -24.47
N VAL A 233 -4.99 -10.31 -23.35
CA VAL A 233 -4.53 -8.93 -23.17
C VAL A 233 -3.50 -8.89 -22.06
N CYS A 234 -2.44 -8.09 -22.23
CA CYS A 234 -1.48 -7.76 -21.17
C CYS A 234 -1.06 -8.95 -20.27
N VAL A 235 -1.51 -9.05 -19.02
CA VAL A 235 -0.97 -10.00 -18.03
C VAL A 235 -2.07 -10.84 -17.38
N ALA A 236 -1.71 -12.00 -16.82
CA ALA A 236 -2.61 -12.81 -16.02
C ALA A 236 -2.51 -12.39 -14.54
N GLY A 237 -3.60 -11.93 -13.95
CA GLY A 237 -3.64 -11.52 -12.54
C GLY A 237 -3.56 -12.73 -11.60
N SER A 238 -2.69 -12.66 -10.60
CA SER A 238 -2.48 -13.77 -9.65
C SER A 238 -3.74 -14.11 -8.83
N GLY A 239 -4.57 -13.11 -8.54
CA GLY A 239 -5.81 -13.26 -7.78
C GLY A 239 -7.03 -13.69 -8.59
N TYR A 240 -6.90 -13.90 -9.90
CA TYR A 240 -7.96 -14.36 -10.82
C TYR A 240 -9.30 -13.60 -10.63
N ASN A 241 -10.28 -14.13 -9.88
CA ASN A 241 -11.59 -13.52 -9.60
C ASN A 241 -11.60 -12.51 -8.44
N THR A 242 -10.44 -12.19 -7.87
CA THR A 242 -10.28 -11.18 -6.81
C THR A 242 -10.67 -9.79 -7.32
N SER A 243 -11.47 -9.08 -6.53
CA SER A 243 -11.84 -7.70 -6.80
C SER A 243 -10.81 -6.71 -6.23
N LEU A 244 -10.76 -5.51 -6.81
CA LEU A 244 -9.82 -4.46 -6.45
C LEU A 244 -10.57 -3.22 -5.95
N ARG A 245 -9.97 -2.51 -4.98
CA ARG A 245 -10.29 -1.10 -4.71
C ARG A 245 -9.06 -0.26 -5.00
N GLY A 246 -9.17 0.73 -5.89
CA GLY A 246 -8.08 1.64 -6.18
C GLY A 246 -8.13 2.88 -5.29
N TYR A 247 -6.98 3.30 -4.76
CA TYR A 247 -6.82 4.57 -4.05
C TYR A 247 -5.68 5.36 -4.68
N CYS A 248 -6.01 6.50 -5.30
CA CYS A 248 -5.06 7.34 -6.04
C CYS A 248 -4.38 8.38 -5.15
N ASP A 249 -3.11 8.13 -4.81
CA ASP A 249 -2.30 8.94 -3.88
C ASP A 249 -1.01 9.49 -4.51
N GLY A 250 -1.01 9.62 -5.85
CA GLY A 250 0.13 10.09 -6.61
C GLY A 250 0.16 11.60 -6.78
N THR A 251 1.25 12.24 -6.36
CA THR A 251 1.51 13.67 -6.65
C THR A 251 2.22 13.86 -7.99
N SER A 252 2.82 12.79 -8.54
CA SER A 252 3.39 12.70 -9.89
C SER A 252 3.54 11.22 -10.30
N CYS A 253 4.01 10.93 -11.53
CA CYS A 253 4.31 9.55 -11.95
C CYS A 253 5.48 8.90 -11.19
N SER A 254 6.30 9.71 -10.53
CA SER A 254 7.49 9.24 -9.82
C SER A 254 7.35 9.40 -8.31
N THR A 255 6.21 9.85 -7.77
CA THR A 255 6.05 10.12 -6.33
C THR A 255 4.74 9.60 -5.77
N CYS A 256 4.81 8.98 -4.60
CA CYS A 256 3.66 8.47 -3.84
C CYS A 256 3.74 8.90 -2.37
N SER A 257 2.59 9.24 -1.76
CA SER A 257 2.48 9.53 -0.32
C SER A 257 1.31 8.78 0.32
N PRO A 258 1.36 7.43 0.38
CA PRO A 258 0.21 6.55 0.65
C PRO A 258 -0.46 6.73 2.02
N PHE A 259 0.11 7.59 2.88
CA PHE A 259 -0.39 7.85 4.23
C PHE A 259 -1.87 8.25 4.23
N SER A 260 -2.27 9.11 3.29
CA SER A 260 -3.60 9.73 3.29
C SER A 260 -4.70 8.74 2.93
N ASP A 261 -4.39 7.76 2.07
CA ASP A 261 -5.34 6.80 1.54
C ASP A 261 -5.32 5.43 2.25
N MET A 262 -4.28 5.11 3.02
CA MET A 262 -4.20 3.87 3.80
C MET A 262 -5.30 3.74 4.86
N TRP A 263 -5.63 4.84 5.57
CA TRP A 263 -6.68 4.80 6.60
C TRP A 263 -8.08 4.64 5.99
N PRO A 264 -8.50 5.43 4.99
CA PRO A 264 -9.73 5.17 4.24
C PRO A 264 -9.82 3.73 3.70
N ALA A 265 -8.72 3.21 3.14
CA ALA A 265 -8.68 1.83 2.66
C ALA A 265 -8.96 0.81 3.79
N TYR A 266 -8.42 1.02 4.98
CA TYR A 266 -8.78 0.22 6.14
C TYR A 266 -10.25 0.38 6.54
N GLN A 267 -10.78 1.62 6.59
CA GLN A 267 -12.16 1.89 6.98
C GLN A 267 -13.20 1.31 6.03
N ASP A 268 -12.88 1.19 4.74
CA ASP A 268 -13.70 0.54 3.72
C ASP A 268 -13.75 -0.99 3.87
N GLY A 269 -13.10 -1.54 4.90
CA GLY A 269 -13.13 -2.96 5.26
C GLY A 269 -12.18 -3.83 4.46
N ASN A 270 -11.18 -3.25 3.78
CA ASN A 270 -10.18 -4.04 3.06
C ASN A 270 -9.32 -4.83 4.05
N ARG A 271 -9.16 -6.13 3.79
CA ARG A 271 -8.34 -7.04 4.61
C ARG A 271 -6.92 -7.20 4.09
N VAL A 272 -6.68 -6.75 2.86
CA VAL A 272 -5.37 -6.70 2.22
C VAL A 272 -5.21 -5.31 1.63
N ILE A 273 -4.14 -4.61 2.00
CA ILE A 273 -3.78 -3.31 1.45
C ILE A 273 -2.39 -3.45 0.85
N ASN A 274 -2.29 -3.28 -0.47
CA ASN A 274 -1.03 -3.26 -1.22
C ASN A 274 -0.57 -1.81 -1.41
N VAL A 275 0.66 -1.54 -1.01
CA VAL A 275 1.31 -0.24 -1.19
C VAL A 275 2.65 -0.43 -1.87
N SER A 276 2.72 -0.05 -3.14
CA SER A 276 3.92 -0.13 -3.98
C SER A 276 4.66 1.21 -3.97
N CYS A 277 5.15 1.63 -2.81
CA CYS A 277 5.84 2.91 -2.60
C CYS A 277 7.10 2.69 -1.75
N SER A 278 8.21 3.35 -2.08
CA SER A 278 9.46 3.20 -1.33
C SER A 278 9.43 4.04 -0.05
N GLY A 279 9.41 3.45 1.14
CA GLY A 279 9.21 4.24 2.36
C GLY A 279 7.85 4.94 2.43
N ILE A 280 7.30 5.10 3.64
CA ILE A 280 6.00 5.78 3.83
C ILE A 280 6.10 6.79 4.96
N SER A 281 6.51 6.32 6.13
CA SER A 281 6.87 7.15 7.26
C SER A 281 7.52 6.27 8.32
N SER A 282 8.47 6.82 9.08
CA SER A 282 9.03 6.18 10.28
C SER A 282 8.43 6.71 11.57
N SER A 283 7.40 7.55 11.47
CA SER A 283 6.87 8.28 12.60
C SER A 283 6.02 7.43 13.53
N GLN A 284 5.96 7.81 14.81
CA GLN A 284 5.19 7.04 15.79
C GLN A 284 3.70 7.02 15.44
N VAL A 285 3.16 8.09 14.86
CA VAL A 285 1.77 8.13 14.41
C VAL A 285 1.52 7.11 13.30
N PHE A 286 2.44 7.00 12.34
CA PHE A 286 2.33 5.99 11.29
C PHE A 286 2.44 4.57 11.85
N ILE A 287 3.36 4.33 12.78
CA ILE A 287 3.51 3.03 13.45
C ILE A 287 2.24 2.66 14.22
N ASP A 288 1.63 3.62 14.94
CA ASP A 288 0.37 3.42 15.65
C ASP A 288 -0.77 3.10 14.68
N MET A 289 -0.83 3.79 13.54
CA MET A 289 -1.80 3.51 12.46
C MET A 289 -1.66 2.08 11.94
N VAL A 290 -0.43 1.66 11.59
CA VAL A 290 -0.15 0.30 11.09
C VAL A 290 -0.54 -0.73 12.15
N ASN A 291 -0.16 -0.54 13.41
CA ASN A 291 -0.56 -1.43 14.50
C ASN A 291 -2.08 -1.55 14.63
N GLU A 292 -2.82 -0.43 14.57
CA GLU A 292 -4.28 -0.51 14.67
C GLU A 292 -4.88 -1.30 13.50
N MET A 293 -4.47 -1.00 12.27
CA MET A 293 -4.96 -1.72 11.09
C MET A 293 -4.69 -3.23 11.20
N THR A 294 -3.44 -3.62 11.49
CA THR A 294 -3.07 -5.04 11.53
C THR A 294 -3.67 -5.78 12.73
N ASN A 295 -3.80 -5.14 13.90
CA ASN A 295 -4.52 -5.70 15.05
C ASN A 295 -6.01 -5.93 14.77
N ASN A 296 -6.60 -5.21 13.81
CA ASN A 296 -7.97 -5.42 13.34
C ASN A 296 -8.04 -6.34 12.10
N GLY A 297 -6.94 -7.06 11.77
CA GLY A 297 -6.94 -8.14 10.79
C GLY A 297 -6.61 -7.74 9.35
N VAL A 298 -6.03 -6.54 9.16
CA VAL A 298 -5.45 -6.12 7.87
C VAL A 298 -4.08 -6.77 7.67
N ASN A 299 -3.84 -7.32 6.47
CA ASN A 299 -2.50 -7.60 5.98
C ASN A 299 -2.03 -6.41 5.15
N LEU A 300 -0.99 -5.72 5.62
CA LEU A 300 -0.36 -4.62 4.91
C LEU A 300 0.81 -5.18 4.09
N VAL A 301 0.69 -5.16 2.77
CA VAL A 301 1.73 -5.61 1.85
C VAL A 301 2.46 -4.39 1.32
N VAL A 302 3.77 -4.34 1.57
CA VAL A 302 4.62 -3.22 1.16
C VAL A 302 5.81 -3.70 0.37
N SER A 303 6.18 -2.89 -0.61
CA SER A 303 7.38 -3.11 -1.39
C SER A 303 8.64 -2.85 -0.59
N ALA A 304 9.52 -3.83 -0.41
CA ALA A 304 10.78 -3.59 0.27
C ALA A 304 11.71 -2.74 -0.60
N TYR A 305 12.12 -1.57 -0.09
CA TYR A 305 13.16 -0.74 -0.68
C TYR A 305 14.18 -0.33 0.40
N GLY A 306 15.36 -0.96 0.37
CA GLY A 306 16.41 -0.72 1.37
C GLY A 306 15.88 -0.83 2.80
N THR A 307 16.08 0.22 3.61
CA THR A 307 15.57 0.33 4.98
C THR A 307 14.29 1.16 5.09
N GLY A 308 13.65 1.54 3.98
CA GLY A 308 12.53 2.48 3.93
C GLY A 308 11.29 2.08 4.75
N HIS A 309 11.12 0.78 5.03
CA HIS A 309 9.99 0.25 5.82
C HIS A 309 10.42 -0.31 7.18
N SER A 310 11.70 -0.17 7.56
CA SER A 310 12.27 -0.81 8.74
C SER A 310 11.57 -0.45 10.06
N ALA A 311 10.96 0.74 10.13
CA ALA A 311 10.26 1.23 11.32
C ALA A 311 9.02 0.41 11.70
N TYR A 312 8.38 -0.26 10.73
CA TYR A 312 7.15 -1.04 10.92
C TYR A 312 7.24 -2.46 10.34
N ALA A 313 8.40 -2.86 9.82
CA ALA A 313 8.60 -4.16 9.19
C ALA A 313 8.38 -5.36 10.13
N ASN A 314 8.54 -5.16 11.44
CA ASN A 314 8.39 -6.21 12.45
C ASN A 314 6.99 -6.25 13.08
N ILE A 315 6.04 -5.43 12.62
CA ILE A 315 4.67 -5.45 13.12
C ILE A 315 3.95 -6.68 12.52
N PRO A 316 3.38 -7.58 13.34
CA PRO A 316 2.58 -8.69 12.82
C PRO A 316 1.45 -8.19 11.91
N GLY A 317 1.30 -8.84 10.74
CA GLY A 317 0.37 -8.41 9.68
C GLY A 317 1.01 -7.52 8.62
N VAL A 318 2.25 -7.04 8.81
CA VAL A 318 3.03 -6.40 7.75
C VAL A 318 3.82 -7.45 6.97
N ILE A 319 3.70 -7.43 5.65
CA ILE A 319 4.41 -8.30 4.71
C ILE A 319 5.32 -7.42 3.85
N ASN A 320 6.63 -7.48 4.11
CA ASN A 320 7.62 -6.82 3.28
C ASN A 320 8.04 -7.75 2.16
N VAL A 321 7.83 -7.32 0.91
CA VAL A 321 8.14 -8.14 -0.27
C VAL A 321 9.39 -7.59 -0.93
N ALA A 322 10.46 -8.39 -0.95
CA ALA A 322 11.66 -8.08 -1.71
C ALA A 322 11.52 -8.55 -3.17
N GLN A 323 12.27 -7.92 -4.07
CA GLN A 323 12.41 -8.41 -5.43
C GLN A 323 13.34 -9.63 -5.44
N LEU A 324 12.90 -10.70 -6.11
CA LEU A 324 13.78 -11.80 -6.46
C LEU A 324 14.38 -11.52 -7.82
N ASP A 325 15.71 -11.34 -7.86
CA ASP A 325 16.48 -11.43 -9.09
C ASP A 325 16.94 -12.88 -9.25
N ILE A 326 16.52 -13.53 -10.32
CA ILE A 326 16.96 -14.88 -10.69
C ILE A 326 18.15 -14.82 -11.66
N ASN A 327 19.17 -13.99 -11.37
CA ASN A 327 20.43 -14.00 -12.12
C ASN A 327 21.34 -15.18 -11.73
#